data_AF-A0A7V4SZJ8-F1
#
_entry.id   AF-A0A7V4SZJ8-F1
#
_cell.length_a   1.000
_cell.length_b   1.000
_cell.length_c   1.000
_cell.angle_alpha   90.00
_cell.angle_beta   90.00
_cell.angle_gamma   90.00
#
_symmetry.space_group_name_H-M   'P 1'
#
loop_
_entity.id
_entity.type
_entity.pdbx_description
1 polymer ?
#
loop_
_entity_poly.entity_id
_entity_poly.type
_entity_poly.pdbx_seq_one_letter_code
_entity_poly.pdbx_strand_id
1 'polypeptide(L)'
;MRTKVLLVVAALLMAIVSTVAIGSNMGFKISIPLSTTGDGSNFVSIPYYWSVGTWSGYTDPSPGSLTASDLYYDVGMTVCQEVQRYDAATSSLQIRSRNAFGIWTGTDFPIVAGEGYIVKVKTGANYICVGSHNPSLALTMTTAGDGSNVVSVPYHFTSGTWSGYTDPSPGSETASDLYYSVGMTVCQEVQRYDPSTSSLVIRSRNAFGIWTGTDFPVVPGTAYIVKVKSGTSWTPSHY
;
A
#
# COMPACT_ATOMS: atom_id res chain seq x y z
N MET A 1 9.18 57.40 0.73
CA MET A 1 9.39 56.17 1.54
C MET A 1 8.16 55.26 1.61
N ARG A 2 6.92 55.78 1.68
CA ARG A 2 5.69 54.96 1.82
C ARG A 2 5.42 53.99 0.66
N THR A 3 5.77 54.34 -0.57
CA THR A 3 5.53 53.50 -1.77
C THR A 3 6.42 52.24 -1.82
N LYS A 4 7.62 52.29 -1.23
CA LYS A 4 8.55 51.13 -1.22
C LYS A 4 8.12 50.07 -0.21
N VAL A 5 7.53 50.47 0.92
CA VAL A 5 7.03 49.55 1.95
C VAL A 5 5.81 48.77 1.43
N LEU A 6 4.93 49.43 0.68
CA LEU A 6 3.71 48.80 0.13
C LEU A 6 4.02 47.73 -0.93
N LEU A 7 5.05 47.95 -1.73
CA LEU A 7 5.52 47.01 -2.76
C LEU A 7 6.19 45.77 -2.16
N VAL A 8 6.96 45.92 -1.08
CA VAL A 8 7.59 44.80 -0.35
C VAL A 8 6.54 43.93 0.34
N VAL A 9 5.50 44.53 0.93
CA VAL A 9 4.40 43.79 1.57
C VAL A 9 3.58 43.02 0.53
N ALA A 10 3.30 43.61 -0.63
CA ALA A 10 2.59 42.91 -1.71
C ALA A 10 3.40 41.75 -2.31
N ALA A 11 4.73 41.91 -2.46
CA ALA A 11 5.61 40.84 -2.92
C ALA A 11 5.71 39.68 -1.91
N LEU A 12 5.75 39.98 -0.60
CA LEU A 12 5.70 38.96 0.45
C LEU A 12 4.36 38.21 0.47
N LEU A 13 3.24 38.91 0.30
CA LEU A 13 1.92 38.29 0.23
C LEU A 13 1.77 37.37 -0.98
N MET A 14 2.33 37.73 -2.14
CA MET A 14 2.32 36.83 -3.32
C MET A 14 3.27 35.64 -3.16
N ALA A 15 4.40 35.79 -2.46
CA ALA A 15 5.29 34.68 -2.14
C ALA A 15 4.70 33.70 -1.11
N ILE A 16 3.80 34.17 -0.23
CA ILE A 16 3.11 33.32 0.75
C ILE A 16 1.98 32.49 0.11
N VAL A 17 1.39 32.94 -0.99
CA VAL A 17 0.30 32.22 -1.69
C VAL A 17 0.83 31.08 -2.59
N SER A 18 2.13 31.03 -2.89
CA SER A 18 2.71 30.07 -3.84
C SER A 18 3.15 28.70 -3.28
N THR A 19 2.94 28.38 -1.99
CA THR A 19 3.56 27.17 -1.39
C THR A 19 2.61 26.08 -0.91
N VAL A 20 1.32 26.13 -1.21
CA VAL A 20 0.43 24.97 -1.00
C VAL A 20 -0.10 24.51 -2.34
N ALA A 21 0.75 23.80 -3.09
CA ALA A 21 0.26 22.87 -4.10
C ALA A 21 -0.52 21.79 -3.33
N ILE A 22 -1.81 22.00 -3.12
CA ILE A 22 -2.71 20.96 -2.62
C ILE A 22 -2.79 19.96 -3.77
N GLY A 23 -2.02 18.87 -3.67
CA GLY A 23 -2.13 17.75 -4.60
C GLY A 23 -3.60 17.37 -4.72
N SER A 24 -4.13 17.37 -5.95
CA SER A 24 -5.51 17.03 -6.20
C SER A 24 -5.74 15.58 -5.75
N ASN A 25 -6.55 15.38 -4.72
CA ASN A 25 -6.87 14.05 -4.19
C ASN A 25 -7.94 13.38 -5.05
N MET A 26 -7.71 13.27 -6.36
CA MET A 26 -8.67 12.68 -7.28
C MET A 26 -8.82 11.20 -6.94
N GLY A 27 -10.07 10.76 -6.78
CA GLY A 27 -10.38 9.35 -6.65
C GLY A 27 -9.95 8.60 -7.91
N PHE A 28 -9.39 7.41 -7.71
CA PHE A 28 -9.07 6.47 -8.77
C PHE A 28 -9.76 5.14 -8.50
N LYS A 29 -9.85 4.32 -9.55
CA LYS A 29 -10.42 2.98 -9.50
C LYS A 29 -9.38 1.99 -10.00
N ILE A 30 -9.04 1.01 -9.17
CA ILE A 30 -8.13 -0.09 -9.52
C ILE A 30 -8.96 -1.35 -9.76
N SER A 31 -8.62 -2.09 -10.82
CA SER A 31 -9.10 -3.46 -11.02
C SER A 31 -7.99 -4.43 -10.62
N ILE A 32 -8.16 -5.11 -9.50
CA ILE A 32 -7.19 -6.06 -8.94
C ILE A 32 -7.62 -7.48 -9.33
N PRO A 33 -6.87 -8.18 -10.19
CA PRO A 33 -7.18 -9.57 -10.52
C PRO A 33 -6.90 -10.46 -9.31
N LEU A 34 -7.92 -11.15 -8.82
CA LEU A 34 -7.83 -12.13 -7.76
C LEU A 34 -7.79 -13.53 -8.36
N SER A 35 -6.77 -14.29 -7.99
CA SER A 35 -6.51 -15.62 -8.50
C SER A 35 -6.84 -16.68 -7.44
N THR A 36 -7.36 -17.81 -7.90
CA THR A 36 -7.48 -19.05 -7.11
C THR A 36 -6.29 -19.98 -7.29
N THR A 37 -5.28 -19.60 -8.07
CA THR A 37 -4.08 -20.43 -8.24
C THR A 37 -3.34 -20.55 -6.91
N GLY A 38 -2.65 -21.67 -6.71
CA GLY A 38 -1.94 -21.95 -5.48
C GLY A 38 -2.91 -22.18 -4.32
N ASP A 39 -2.72 -21.46 -3.23
CA ASP A 39 -3.59 -21.48 -2.06
C ASP A 39 -4.74 -20.45 -2.12
N GLY A 40 -4.87 -19.73 -3.25
CA GLY A 40 -5.87 -18.69 -3.47
C GLY A 40 -5.59 -17.37 -2.75
N SER A 41 -4.41 -17.19 -2.17
CA SER A 41 -4.02 -15.96 -1.48
C SER A 41 -3.61 -14.87 -2.47
N ASN A 42 -4.06 -13.64 -2.25
CA ASN A 42 -3.73 -12.48 -3.08
C ASN A 42 -3.29 -11.33 -2.18
N PHE A 43 -2.11 -10.78 -2.40
CA PHE A 43 -1.61 -9.64 -1.66
C PHE A 43 -2.14 -8.36 -2.30
N VAL A 44 -3.10 -7.71 -1.65
CA VAL A 44 -3.83 -6.56 -2.20
C VAL A 44 -3.39 -5.27 -1.52
N SER A 45 -3.09 -4.28 -2.35
CA SER A 45 -2.88 -2.89 -1.94
C SER A 45 -4.20 -2.15 -2.07
N ILE A 46 -4.68 -1.62 -0.95
CA ILE A 46 -5.87 -0.75 -0.92
C ILE A 46 -5.46 0.73 -0.91
N PRO A 47 -6.26 1.63 -1.52
CA PRO A 47 -6.04 3.07 -1.44
C PRO A 47 -5.98 3.57 0.01
N TYR A 48 -5.24 4.65 0.25
CA TYR A 48 -5.06 5.17 1.60
C TYR A 48 -6.35 5.81 2.14
N TYR A 49 -7.11 6.42 1.25
CA TYR A 49 -8.50 6.79 1.48
C TYR A 49 -9.40 5.84 0.69
N TRP A 50 -9.56 4.63 1.23
CA TRP A 50 -10.49 3.64 0.68
C TRP A 50 -11.90 3.88 1.25
N SER A 51 -12.90 3.64 0.41
CA SER A 51 -14.32 3.61 0.76
C SER A 51 -14.94 2.33 0.20
N VAL A 52 -15.83 1.70 0.95
CA VAL A 52 -16.52 0.49 0.49
C VAL A 52 -17.50 0.85 -0.63
N GLY A 53 -17.60 0.01 -1.65
CA GLY A 53 -18.65 0.17 -2.66
C GLY A 53 -20.03 0.14 -1.99
N THR A 54 -20.97 0.98 -2.44
CA THR A 54 -22.33 1.00 -1.89
C THR A 54 -23.03 -0.31 -2.25
N TRP A 55 -22.97 -1.30 -1.36
CA TRP A 55 -23.77 -2.51 -1.44
C TRP A 55 -25.16 -2.23 -0.87
N SER A 56 -26.21 -2.69 -1.57
CA SER A 56 -27.59 -2.53 -1.13
C SER A 56 -27.81 -3.20 0.24
N GLY A 57 -27.95 -2.40 1.29
CA GLY A 57 -28.14 -2.86 2.67
C GLY A 57 -26.92 -2.72 3.59
N TYR A 58 -25.82 -2.17 3.08
CA TYR A 58 -24.64 -1.81 3.89
C TYR A 58 -24.51 -0.28 3.95
N THR A 59 -24.59 0.28 5.15
CA THR A 59 -24.32 1.71 5.38
C THR A 59 -22.83 1.87 5.60
N ASP A 60 -22.17 2.64 4.73
CA ASP A 60 -20.75 2.93 4.83
C ASP A 60 -20.41 3.52 6.21
N PRO A 61 -19.56 2.86 7.00
CA PRO A 61 -19.10 3.43 8.26
C PRO A 61 -18.16 4.60 7.91
N SER A 62 -18.11 5.62 8.77
CA SER A 62 -17.29 6.82 8.51
C SER A 62 -15.84 6.47 8.11
N PRO A 63 -15.19 7.24 7.22
CA PRO A 63 -13.78 7.03 6.87
C PRO A 63 -12.92 6.87 8.13
N GLY A 64 -12.18 5.76 8.24
CA GLY A 64 -11.39 5.42 9.43
C GLY A 64 -12.05 4.43 10.42
N SER A 65 -13.25 3.95 10.11
CA SER A 65 -13.92 2.87 10.86
C SER A 65 -14.10 1.58 10.07
N LEU A 66 -13.38 1.46 8.95
CA LEU A 66 -13.40 0.28 8.09
C LEU A 66 -12.68 -0.89 8.75
N THR A 67 -13.20 -2.09 8.51
CA THR A 67 -12.79 -3.34 9.15
C THR A 67 -12.56 -4.45 8.11
N ALA A 68 -11.96 -5.56 8.58
CA ALA A 68 -11.75 -6.74 7.77
C ALA A 68 -13.06 -7.32 7.19
N SER A 69 -14.16 -7.26 7.94
CA SER A 69 -15.49 -7.64 7.44
C SER A 69 -15.92 -6.78 6.25
N ASP A 70 -15.58 -5.50 6.26
CA ASP A 70 -15.98 -4.57 5.20
C ASP A 70 -15.21 -4.86 3.91
N LEU A 71 -13.90 -5.12 4.03
CA LEU A 71 -13.08 -5.55 2.89
C LEU A 71 -13.55 -6.90 2.34
N TYR A 72 -13.93 -7.83 3.21
CA TYR A 72 -14.51 -9.12 2.80
C TYR A 72 -15.79 -8.91 1.96
N TYR A 73 -16.68 -8.02 2.40
CA TYR A 73 -17.91 -7.72 1.67
C TYR A 73 -17.64 -6.99 0.35
N ASP A 74 -16.69 -6.07 0.32
CA ASP A 74 -16.32 -5.29 -0.87
C ASP A 74 -15.70 -6.17 -1.97
N VAL A 75 -14.87 -7.14 -1.59
CA VAL A 75 -14.36 -8.18 -2.50
C VAL A 75 -15.51 -9.06 -3.03
N GLY A 76 -16.54 -9.26 -2.21
CA GLY A 76 -17.76 -9.99 -2.56
C GLY A 76 -17.88 -11.31 -1.82
N MET A 77 -19.02 -11.54 -1.16
CA MET A 77 -19.24 -12.68 -0.26
C MET A 77 -19.12 -14.07 -0.91
N THR A 78 -19.39 -14.15 -2.21
CA THR A 78 -19.30 -15.38 -3.01
C THR A 78 -17.88 -15.63 -3.53
N VAL A 79 -17.04 -14.60 -3.54
CA VAL A 79 -15.65 -14.62 -4.01
C VAL A 79 -14.70 -14.78 -2.83
N CYS A 80 -14.80 -13.91 -1.82
CA CYS A 80 -13.92 -13.87 -0.68
C CYS A 80 -14.11 -15.09 0.24
N GLN A 81 -13.01 -15.69 0.68
CA GLN A 81 -12.97 -16.73 1.70
C GLN A 81 -12.55 -16.17 3.06
N GLU A 82 -11.52 -15.34 3.05
CA GLU A 82 -10.98 -14.69 4.25
C GLU A 82 -10.12 -13.49 3.88
N VAL A 83 -10.02 -12.57 4.83
CA VAL A 83 -9.14 -11.40 4.79
C VAL A 83 -8.14 -11.56 5.93
N GLN A 84 -6.87 -11.33 5.63
CA GLN A 84 -5.79 -11.41 6.60
C GLN A 84 -4.98 -10.13 6.62
N ARG A 85 -4.43 -9.82 7.79
CA ARG A 85 -3.51 -8.71 8.05
C ARG A 85 -2.28 -9.27 8.75
N TYR A 86 -1.10 -8.90 8.28
CA TYR A 86 0.15 -9.23 8.97
C TYR A 86 0.45 -8.17 10.03
N ASP A 87 0.45 -8.58 11.29
CA ASP A 87 0.90 -7.75 12.39
C ASP A 87 2.42 -7.89 12.56
N ALA A 88 3.15 -6.91 12.05
CA ALA A 88 4.60 -6.85 12.13
C ALA A 88 5.13 -6.81 13.57
N ALA A 89 4.34 -6.31 14.54
CA ALA A 89 4.78 -6.25 15.94
C ALA A 89 4.87 -7.65 16.57
N THR A 90 3.97 -8.55 16.17
CA THR A 90 3.85 -9.90 16.74
C THR A 90 4.29 -11.00 15.78
N SER A 91 4.69 -10.66 14.55
CA SER A 91 4.96 -11.62 13.47
C SER A 91 3.85 -12.64 13.28
N SER A 92 2.59 -12.18 13.33
CA SER A 92 1.43 -13.05 13.26
C SER A 92 0.37 -12.54 12.29
N LEU A 93 -0.41 -13.46 11.74
CA LEU A 93 -1.55 -13.12 10.88
C LEU A 93 -2.80 -12.98 11.75
N GLN A 94 -3.45 -11.83 11.64
CA GLN A 94 -4.84 -11.66 12.05
C GLN A 94 -5.73 -12.09 10.89
N ILE A 95 -6.76 -12.90 11.16
CA ILE A 95 -7.62 -13.49 10.13
C ILE A 95 -9.08 -13.15 10.45
N ARG A 96 -9.83 -12.79 9.41
CA ARG A 96 -11.29 -12.64 9.42
C ARG A 96 -11.91 -13.47 8.31
N SER A 97 -12.85 -14.34 8.65
CA SER A 97 -13.46 -15.27 7.68
C SER A 97 -14.90 -15.63 8.04
N ARG A 98 -15.65 -16.22 7.09
CA ARG A 98 -16.96 -16.83 7.37
C ARG A 98 -16.87 -18.34 7.21
N ASN A 99 -17.39 -19.08 8.19
CA ASN A 99 -17.49 -20.54 8.10
C ASN A 99 -18.59 -20.97 7.11
N ALA A 100 -18.77 -22.28 6.94
CA ALA A 100 -19.76 -22.83 6.00
C ALA A 100 -21.23 -22.42 6.29
N PHE A 101 -21.53 -21.99 7.52
CA PHE A 101 -22.85 -21.50 7.94
C PHE A 101 -22.99 -19.98 7.82
N GLY A 102 -21.96 -19.29 7.30
CA GLY A 102 -21.93 -17.84 7.26
C GLY A 102 -21.70 -17.19 8.63
N ILE A 103 -21.22 -17.93 9.63
CA ILE A 103 -20.89 -17.31 10.92
C ILE A 103 -19.48 -16.75 10.82
N TRP A 104 -19.30 -15.50 11.25
CA TRP A 104 -18.00 -14.87 11.33
C TRP A 104 -17.08 -15.57 12.32
N THR A 105 -15.82 -15.76 11.92
CA THR A 105 -14.74 -16.33 12.72
C THR A 105 -13.50 -15.44 12.65
N GLY A 106 -12.66 -15.52 13.68
CA GLY A 106 -11.45 -14.70 13.79
C GLY A 106 -11.72 -13.25 14.22
N THR A 107 -10.71 -12.40 14.07
CA THR A 107 -10.71 -11.02 14.60
C THR A 107 -11.13 -10.05 13.53
N ASP A 108 -12.10 -9.18 13.85
CA ASP A 108 -12.49 -8.09 12.97
C ASP A 108 -11.57 -6.89 13.19
N PHE A 109 -10.40 -6.92 12.56
CA PHE A 109 -9.38 -5.89 12.72
C PHE A 109 -9.70 -4.65 11.89
N PRO A 110 -9.26 -3.45 12.34
CA PRO A 110 -9.41 -2.23 11.56
C PRO A 110 -8.53 -2.28 10.31
N ILE A 111 -9.02 -1.68 9.24
CA ILE A 111 -8.27 -1.42 8.02
C ILE A 111 -7.50 -0.12 8.19
N VAL A 112 -6.17 -0.22 8.26
CA VAL A 112 -5.24 0.89 8.41
C VAL A 112 -4.70 1.32 7.05
N ALA A 113 -4.70 2.63 6.82
CA ALA A 113 -4.15 3.22 5.60
C ALA A 113 -2.66 2.89 5.45
N GLY A 114 -2.27 2.46 4.25
CA GLY A 114 -0.88 2.13 3.92
C GLY A 114 -0.43 0.71 4.28
N GLU A 115 -1.25 -0.06 4.99
CA GLU A 115 -1.04 -1.50 5.12
C GLU A 115 -1.55 -2.24 3.89
N GLY A 116 -0.87 -3.34 3.55
CA GLY A 116 -1.35 -4.30 2.57
C GLY A 116 -2.07 -5.47 3.25
N TYR A 117 -2.99 -6.10 2.52
CA TYR A 117 -3.81 -7.19 3.05
C TYR A 117 -3.67 -8.44 2.20
N ILE A 118 -3.94 -9.59 2.79
CA ILE A 118 -4.01 -10.86 2.08
C ILE A 118 -5.48 -11.23 1.95
N VAL A 119 -5.97 -11.34 0.73
CA VAL A 119 -7.34 -11.76 0.43
C VAL A 119 -7.28 -13.15 -0.18
N LYS A 120 -7.88 -14.11 0.50
CA LYS A 120 -8.01 -15.46 -0.03
C LYS A 120 -9.37 -15.61 -0.70
N VAL A 121 -9.41 -16.16 -1.91
CA VAL A 121 -10.64 -16.28 -2.71
C VAL A 121 -11.01 -17.71 -3.04
N LYS A 122 -12.32 -17.97 -3.15
CA LYS A 122 -12.90 -19.26 -3.57
C LYS A 122 -13.02 -19.37 -5.09
N THR A 123 -13.19 -18.24 -5.77
CA THR A 123 -13.34 -18.14 -7.22
C THR A 123 -12.53 -16.93 -7.73
N GLY A 124 -11.96 -17.04 -8.92
CA GLY A 124 -11.24 -15.92 -9.52
C GLY A 124 -12.18 -14.77 -9.85
N ALA A 125 -11.75 -13.54 -9.62
CA ALA A 125 -12.57 -12.34 -9.83
C ALA A 125 -11.69 -11.12 -10.09
N ASN A 126 -12.29 -10.04 -10.58
CA ASN A 126 -11.66 -8.72 -10.56
C ASN A 126 -12.24 -7.93 -9.40
N TYR A 127 -11.45 -7.71 -8.36
CA TYR A 127 -11.83 -6.85 -7.27
C TYR A 127 -11.66 -5.39 -7.70
N ILE A 128 -12.76 -4.65 -7.65
CA ILE A 128 -12.78 -3.23 -7.98
C ILE A 128 -12.62 -2.44 -6.70
N CYS A 129 -11.46 -1.84 -6.51
CA CYS A 129 -11.17 -0.99 -5.36
C CYS A 129 -11.21 0.48 -5.78
N VAL A 130 -11.96 1.29 -5.06
CA VAL A 130 -12.09 2.74 -5.31
C VAL A 130 -11.59 3.50 -4.09
N GLY A 131 -10.84 4.55 -4.34
CA GLY A 131 -10.36 5.42 -3.27
C GLY A 131 -9.41 6.46 -3.81
N SER A 132 -8.63 7.05 -2.92
CA SER A 132 -7.60 8.01 -3.31
C SER A 132 -6.32 7.86 -2.47
N HIS A 133 -5.26 8.54 -2.90
CA HIS A 133 -3.97 8.46 -2.25
C HIS A 133 -3.86 9.48 -1.11
N ASN A 134 -2.96 9.26 -0.15
CA ASN A 134 -2.58 10.29 0.83
C ASN A 134 -1.09 10.63 0.64
N PRO A 135 -0.78 11.70 -0.12
CA PRO A 135 0.57 12.20 -0.38
C PRO A 135 1.44 12.42 0.86
N SER A 136 0.79 12.69 2.00
CA SER A 136 1.44 13.06 3.25
C SER A 136 1.53 11.91 4.25
N LEU A 137 0.95 10.75 3.93
CA LEU A 137 0.96 9.62 4.85
C LEU A 137 2.36 9.00 4.90
N ALA A 138 2.97 9.08 6.07
CA ALA A 138 4.21 8.39 6.36
C ALA A 138 3.91 7.03 7.01
N LEU A 139 4.33 5.96 6.35
CA LEU A 139 4.18 4.58 6.80
C LEU A 139 5.26 4.27 7.84
N THR A 140 4.83 3.84 9.02
CA THR A 140 5.76 3.39 10.06
C THR A 140 6.13 1.93 9.78
N MET A 141 7.39 1.68 9.47
CA MET A 141 7.93 0.34 9.31
C MET A 141 8.73 -0.04 10.54
N THR A 142 8.39 -1.19 11.13
CA THR A 142 8.99 -1.68 12.37
C THR A 142 10.00 -2.79 12.11
N THR A 143 10.92 -2.94 13.05
CA THR A 143 11.85 -4.08 13.15
C THR A 143 11.38 -5.12 14.16
N ALA A 144 10.22 -4.91 14.77
CA ALA A 144 9.60 -5.91 15.61
C ALA A 144 9.36 -7.21 14.82
N GLY A 145 9.36 -8.34 15.54
CA GLY A 145 9.28 -9.64 14.92
C GLY A 145 10.50 -9.92 14.02
N ASP A 146 10.25 -10.23 12.76
CA ASP A 146 11.28 -10.44 11.73
C ASP A 146 11.60 -9.17 10.93
N GLY A 147 10.96 -8.03 11.23
CA GLY A 147 11.11 -6.77 10.51
C GLY A 147 10.38 -6.71 9.17
N SER A 148 9.54 -7.68 8.85
CA SER A 148 8.68 -7.67 7.68
C SER A 148 7.48 -6.74 7.89
N ASN A 149 7.13 -5.96 6.88
CA ASN A 149 5.96 -5.07 6.89
C ASN A 149 5.19 -5.29 5.60
N VAL A 150 3.90 -5.65 5.68
CA VAL A 150 3.06 -5.79 4.48
C VAL A 150 2.45 -4.42 4.18
N VAL A 151 2.90 -3.81 3.09
CA VAL A 151 2.59 -2.41 2.75
C VAL A 151 1.76 -2.30 1.47
N SER A 152 0.82 -1.36 1.51
CA SER A 152 0.10 -0.89 0.33
C SER A 152 0.99 0.14 -0.38
N VAL A 153 1.26 -0.13 -1.67
CA VAL A 153 2.00 0.80 -2.53
C VAL A 153 0.98 1.58 -3.39
N PRO A 154 1.11 2.90 -3.52
CA PRO A 154 0.17 3.73 -4.28
C PRO A 154 0.02 3.32 -5.73
N TYR A 155 -1.15 3.59 -6.33
CA TYR A 155 -1.40 3.28 -7.74
C TYR A 155 -0.43 3.95 -8.71
N HIS A 156 -0.06 5.20 -8.43
CA HIS A 156 0.93 5.98 -9.18
C HIS A 156 2.26 6.06 -8.42
N PHE A 157 2.68 4.97 -7.79
CA PHE A 157 3.98 4.93 -7.13
C PHE A 157 5.08 5.23 -8.14
N THR A 158 6.01 6.09 -7.75
CA THR A 158 7.24 6.35 -8.49
C THR A 158 8.43 6.11 -7.56
N SER A 159 9.61 5.83 -8.12
CA SER A 159 10.79 5.55 -7.28
C SER A 159 11.29 6.79 -6.51
N GLY A 160 10.77 7.97 -6.84
CA GLY A 160 11.31 9.25 -6.38
C GLY A 160 12.71 9.52 -6.95
N THR A 161 13.19 10.74 -6.80
CA THR A 161 14.56 11.10 -7.20
C THR A 161 15.51 10.85 -6.03
N TRP A 162 16.13 9.67 -5.98
CA TRP A 162 17.31 9.48 -5.12
C TRP A 162 18.54 10.11 -5.80
N SER A 163 19.42 10.76 -5.04
CA SER A 163 20.66 11.34 -5.57
C SER A 163 21.53 10.26 -6.22
N GLY A 164 21.51 10.21 -7.56
CA GLY A 164 22.21 9.20 -8.36
C GLY A 164 21.31 8.13 -9.02
N TYR A 165 19.99 8.20 -8.84
CA TYR A 165 19.02 7.35 -9.54
C TYR A 165 17.96 8.22 -10.22
N THR A 166 17.89 8.14 -11.55
CA THR A 166 16.84 8.79 -12.34
C THR A 166 15.90 7.71 -12.82
N ASP A 167 14.65 7.79 -12.36
CA ASP A 167 13.55 6.94 -12.82
C ASP A 167 13.45 6.99 -14.36
N PRO A 168 13.58 5.86 -15.07
CA PRO A 168 13.53 5.85 -16.53
C PRO A 168 12.10 6.07 -17.09
N SER A 169 11.02 5.80 -16.34
CA SER A 169 9.66 6.22 -16.71
C SER A 169 8.63 5.87 -15.62
N PRO A 170 7.68 6.77 -15.31
CA PRO A 170 6.53 6.45 -14.45
C PRO A 170 5.77 5.23 -14.96
N GLY A 171 5.47 4.26 -14.09
CA GLY A 171 4.79 3.01 -14.42
C GLY A 171 5.71 1.85 -14.83
N SER A 172 7.03 2.02 -14.67
CA SER A 172 8.04 0.97 -14.89
C SER A 172 8.80 0.57 -13.62
N GLU A 173 8.27 0.96 -12.46
CA GLU A 173 8.91 0.76 -11.17
C GLU A 173 9.10 -0.72 -10.87
N THR A 174 10.20 -1.02 -10.22
CA THR A 174 10.67 -2.37 -9.90
C THR A 174 10.88 -2.56 -8.41
N ALA A 175 11.16 -3.79 -7.99
CA ALA A 175 11.50 -4.10 -6.62
C ALA A 175 12.73 -3.33 -6.14
N SER A 176 13.71 -3.09 -7.02
CA SER A 176 14.86 -2.24 -6.73
C SER A 176 14.45 -0.78 -6.47
N ASP A 177 13.49 -0.24 -7.23
CA ASP A 177 12.96 1.12 -7.03
C ASP A 177 12.27 1.26 -5.67
N LEU A 178 11.41 0.31 -5.34
CA LEU A 178 10.74 0.27 -4.05
C LEU A 178 11.75 0.19 -2.91
N TYR A 179 12.77 -0.67 -3.03
CA TYR A 179 13.87 -0.78 -2.07
C TYR A 179 14.60 0.56 -1.87
N TYR A 180 14.95 1.26 -2.95
CA TYR A 180 15.62 2.56 -2.88
C TYR A 180 14.75 3.63 -2.24
N SER A 181 13.45 3.65 -2.55
CA SER A 181 12.50 4.62 -2.00
C SER A 181 12.36 4.52 -0.47
N VAL A 182 12.50 3.31 0.08
CA VAL A 182 12.49 3.05 1.52
C VAL A 182 13.82 3.48 2.17
N GLY A 183 14.92 3.36 1.42
CA GLY A 183 16.26 3.80 1.82
C GLY A 183 17.25 2.65 1.93
N MET A 184 18.39 2.76 1.24
CA MET A 184 19.41 1.70 1.13
C MET A 184 20.04 1.29 2.47
N THR A 185 20.06 2.19 3.42
CA THR A 185 20.60 1.95 4.76
C THR A 185 19.57 1.36 5.72
N VAL A 186 18.32 1.19 5.28
CA VAL A 186 17.19 0.75 6.10
C VAL A 186 16.53 -0.50 5.53
N CYS A 187 16.22 -0.51 4.23
CA CYS A 187 15.60 -1.65 3.57
C CYS A 187 16.59 -2.83 3.50
N GLN A 188 16.11 -4.02 3.83
CA GLN A 188 16.86 -5.28 3.71
C GLN A 188 16.45 -6.02 2.43
N GLU A 189 15.15 -6.10 2.17
CA GLU A 189 14.59 -6.76 1.00
C GLU A 189 13.16 -6.32 0.73
N VAL A 190 12.75 -6.51 -0.52
CA VAL A 190 11.39 -6.32 -1.01
C VAL A 190 10.92 -7.66 -1.56
N GLN A 191 9.70 -8.05 -1.20
CA GLN A 191 9.11 -9.31 -1.63
C GLN A 191 7.72 -9.09 -2.22
N ARG A 192 7.38 -9.93 -3.19
CA ARG A 192 6.03 -10.02 -3.78
C ARG A 192 5.56 -11.46 -3.73
N TYR A 193 4.32 -11.69 -3.32
CA TYR A 193 3.72 -13.01 -3.41
C TYR A 193 3.32 -13.31 -4.86
N ASP A 194 3.74 -14.47 -5.36
CA ASP A 194 3.30 -14.99 -6.65
C ASP A 194 2.27 -16.12 -6.42
N PRO A 195 0.96 -15.86 -6.67
CA PRO A 195 -0.08 -16.85 -6.46
C PRO A 195 0.03 -18.05 -7.42
N SER A 196 0.75 -17.94 -8.54
CA SER A 196 0.93 -19.05 -9.46
C SER A 196 1.85 -20.15 -8.93
N THR A 197 2.79 -19.77 -8.06
CA THR A 197 3.81 -20.66 -7.48
C THR A 197 3.66 -20.82 -5.97
N SER A 198 2.68 -20.15 -5.36
CA SER A 198 2.50 -20.04 -3.91
C SER A 198 3.79 -19.70 -3.16
N SER A 199 4.59 -18.81 -3.74
CA SER A 199 5.93 -18.50 -3.27
C SER A 199 6.20 -16.99 -3.30
N LEU A 200 7.12 -16.56 -2.45
CA LEU A 200 7.61 -15.19 -2.44
C LEU A 200 8.73 -15.02 -3.47
N VAL A 201 8.59 -14.02 -4.33
CA VAL A 201 9.67 -13.52 -5.19
C VAL A 201 10.38 -12.41 -4.42
N ILE A 202 11.70 -12.52 -4.28
CA ILE A 202 12.50 -11.65 -3.40
C ILE A 202 13.51 -10.85 -4.22
N ARG A 203 13.68 -9.59 -3.85
CA ARG A 203 14.77 -8.71 -4.28
C ARG A 203 15.48 -8.14 -3.05
N SER A 204 16.80 -8.28 -2.97
CA SER A 204 17.58 -7.83 -1.80
C SER A 204 19.00 -7.40 -2.17
N ARG A 205 19.67 -6.66 -1.29
CA ARG A 205 21.11 -6.37 -1.40
C ARG A 205 21.86 -7.05 -0.27
N ASN A 206 22.95 -7.74 -0.61
CA ASN A 206 23.85 -8.30 0.39
C ASN A 206 24.71 -7.21 1.07
N ALA A 207 25.54 -7.60 2.04
CA ALA A 207 26.39 -6.67 2.80
C ALA A 207 27.40 -5.89 1.93
N PHE A 208 27.73 -6.38 0.74
CA PHE A 208 28.61 -5.71 -0.23
C PHE A 208 27.85 -4.81 -1.20
N GLY A 209 26.53 -4.69 -1.03
CA GLY A 209 25.68 -3.91 -1.92
C GLY A 209 25.43 -4.58 -3.28
N ILE A 210 25.67 -5.88 -3.40
CA ILE A 210 25.36 -6.62 -4.62
C ILE A 210 23.91 -7.06 -4.55
N TRP A 211 23.17 -6.81 -5.65
CA TRP A 211 21.80 -7.27 -5.80
C TRP A 211 21.72 -8.80 -5.89
N THR A 212 20.74 -9.37 -5.20
CA THR A 212 20.39 -10.80 -5.29
C THR A 212 18.88 -10.96 -5.48
N GLY A 213 18.46 -12.13 -5.95
CA GLY A 213 17.06 -12.40 -6.28
C GLY A 213 16.61 -11.75 -7.58
N THR A 214 15.29 -11.72 -7.80
CA THR A 214 14.68 -11.28 -9.05
C THR A 214 14.20 -9.85 -8.93
N ASP A 215 14.54 -9.00 -9.89
CA ASP A 215 13.96 -7.68 -10.00
C ASP A 215 12.61 -7.77 -10.71
N PHE A 216 11.52 -7.58 -9.98
CA PHE A 216 10.16 -7.73 -10.48
C PHE A 216 9.47 -6.37 -10.58
N PRO A 217 8.50 -6.19 -11.50
CA PRO A 217 7.74 -4.96 -11.61
C PRO A 217 6.83 -4.77 -10.39
N VAL A 218 6.72 -3.52 -9.95
CA VAL A 218 5.72 -3.04 -9.01
C VAL A 218 4.43 -2.82 -9.79
N VAL A 219 3.45 -3.69 -9.53
CA VAL A 219 2.13 -3.66 -10.14
C VAL A 219 1.15 -2.91 -9.22
N PRO A 220 0.37 -1.95 -9.76
CA PRO A 220 -0.66 -1.28 -8.99
C PRO A 220 -1.70 -2.24 -8.42
N GLY A 221 -2.17 -1.96 -7.19
CA GLY A 221 -3.12 -2.83 -6.48
C GLY A 221 -2.52 -4.09 -5.85
N THR A 222 -1.22 -4.33 -6.00
CA THR A 222 -0.51 -5.40 -5.29
C THR A 222 0.13 -4.87 -4.02
N ALA A 223 0.01 -5.59 -2.91
CA ALA A 223 0.76 -5.31 -1.69
C ALA A 223 2.13 -6.02 -1.71
N TYR A 224 3.10 -5.42 -1.02
CA TYR A 224 4.48 -5.92 -0.96
C TYR A 224 4.89 -6.15 0.48
N ILE A 225 5.81 -7.10 0.67
CA ILE A 225 6.48 -7.26 1.95
C ILE A 225 7.78 -6.49 1.89
N VAL A 226 7.93 -5.48 2.74
CA VAL A 226 9.15 -4.70 2.88
C VAL A 226 9.79 -5.06 4.22
N LYS A 227 10.98 -5.64 4.15
CA LYS A 227 11.75 -5.98 5.33
C LYS A 227 12.75 -4.87 5.63
N VAL A 228 12.76 -4.38 6.86
CA VAL A 228 13.68 -3.31 7.29
C VAL A 228 14.62 -3.81 8.39
N LYS A 229 15.86 -3.31 8.42
CA LYS A 229 16.85 -3.64 9.46
C LYS A 229 16.91 -2.62 10.59
N SER A 230 16.24 -1.49 10.43
CA SER A 230 16.03 -0.46 11.46
C SER A 230 14.64 0.14 11.28
N GLY A 231 13.95 0.48 12.37
CA GLY A 231 12.64 1.14 12.28
C GLY A 231 12.74 2.45 11.50
N THR A 232 11.72 2.76 10.69
CA THR A 232 11.72 3.96 9.85
C THR A 232 10.30 4.48 9.61
N SER A 233 10.24 5.72 9.14
CA SER A 233 9.04 6.33 8.60
C SER A 233 9.28 6.59 7.10
N TRP A 234 8.43 6.02 6.25
CA TRP A 234 8.56 6.09 4.80
C TRP A 234 7.30 6.65 4.19
N THR A 235 7.42 7.72 3.43
CA THR A 235 6.32 8.28 2.63
C THR A 235 6.53 7.85 1.19
N PRO A 236 5.71 6.93 0.64
CA PRO A 236 5.86 6.50 -0.74
C PRO A 236 5.62 7.67 -1.68
N SER A 237 6.51 7.84 -2.66
CA SER A 237 6.35 8.91 -3.64
C SER A 237 5.24 8.56 -4.64
N HIS A 238 4.55 9.59 -5.13
CA HIS A 238 3.44 9.48 -6.07
C HIS A 238 3.39 10.75 -6.94
N TYR A 239 2.89 10.63 -8.17
CA TYR A 239 2.65 11.75 -9.08
C TYR A 239 1.38 11.56 -9.92
#